data_AF-A0A8H4JX24-F1
#
_entry.id   AF-A0A8H4JX24-F1
#
_cell.length_a   1.000
_cell.length_b   1.000
_cell.length_c   1.000
_cell.angle_alpha   90.00
_cell.angle_beta   90.00
_cell.angle_gamma   90.00
#
_symmetry.space_group_name_H-M   'P 1'
#
loop_
_entity.id
_entity.type
_entity.pdbx_description
1 polymer ?
#
loop_
_entity_poly.entity_id
_entity_poly.type
_entity_poly.pdbx_seq_one_letter_code
_entity_poly.pdbx_strand_id
1 'polypeptide(L)'
;IVNVVVVSDHGMATTDISRLIQLEDLVDTNKIEHIDGWPLYGLRPKNPDDLQGLYDELKEKSKSNPNYEVYLRDVDMPERYHFSNHHRIAPLWVVPQTGWAIVTKDEFDVKEGKEKKLVYHPRGLHGYDHEHPLMRAIFIARGPAFPHPANSQVDVFQNIEVYNMLCDSVGMEPAPNNGTLRLPLKPVGVHKPEDTPQEPTDPVPSVETEPSEPKPPARPTVEKPSQPERPTIPEMPTQPERPTVPMAPSKPVEPTMSQKSKKPAKPSKSAAPSSKGSDHDEDGDSDSDSDSDDEDDDKDEGFWGWFTHKVEKVWHKITGDDSD
;
A
#
# COMPACT_ATOMS: atom_id res chain seq x y z
N ILE A 1 -5.01 7.75 34.19
CA ILE A 1 -5.63 8.21 32.93
C ILE A 1 -4.54 8.17 31.86
N VAL A 2 -4.84 7.81 30.62
CA VAL A 2 -3.84 7.50 29.58
C VAL A 2 -4.19 8.21 28.27
N ASN A 3 -3.17 8.69 27.56
CA ASN A 3 -3.24 9.03 26.13
C ASN A 3 -2.71 7.83 25.34
N VAL A 4 -3.47 7.36 24.34
CA VAL A 4 -3.06 6.27 23.45
C VAL A 4 -3.03 6.80 22.03
N VAL A 5 -1.95 6.48 21.32
CA VAL A 5 -1.80 6.69 19.86
C VAL A 5 -1.38 5.34 19.27
N VAL A 6 -2.10 4.89 18.26
CA VAL A 6 -1.84 3.66 17.49
C VAL A 6 -1.57 4.08 16.05
N VAL A 7 -0.47 3.58 15.49
CA VAL A 7 0.00 3.88 14.13
C VAL A 7 0.53 2.63 13.45
N SER A 8 0.65 2.68 12.12
CA SER A 8 1.64 1.87 11.38
C SER A 8 2.80 2.80 10.95
N ASP A 9 3.91 2.21 10.51
CA ASP A 9 4.97 2.93 9.81
C ASP A 9 4.61 3.17 8.33
N HIS A 10 4.08 2.15 7.66
CA HIS A 10 3.57 2.19 6.28
C HIS A 10 2.38 1.23 6.07
N GLY A 11 1.86 1.19 4.85
CA GLY A 11 0.92 0.18 4.35
C GLY A 11 1.62 -1.00 3.64
N MET A 12 0.95 -1.62 2.66
CA MET A 12 1.39 -2.82 1.94
C MET A 12 0.75 -2.90 0.55
N ALA A 13 1.47 -3.37 -0.46
CA ALA A 13 0.96 -3.60 -1.83
C ALA A 13 1.30 -5.01 -2.34
N THR A 14 0.36 -5.67 -3.00
CA THR A 14 0.52 -7.06 -3.47
C THR A 14 1.51 -7.15 -4.62
N THR A 15 2.41 -8.14 -4.58
CA THR A 15 3.35 -8.48 -5.66
C THR A 15 2.91 -9.73 -6.41
N ASP A 16 3.25 -9.78 -7.70
CA ASP A 16 2.96 -10.91 -8.59
C ASP A 16 4.04 -11.03 -9.67
N ILE A 17 4.23 -12.23 -10.21
CA ILE A 17 5.23 -12.51 -11.25
C ILE A 17 5.04 -11.71 -12.54
N SER A 18 3.80 -11.31 -12.88
CA SER A 18 3.53 -10.42 -14.01
C SER A 18 4.14 -9.02 -13.81
N ARG A 19 4.35 -8.60 -12.56
CA ARG A 19 4.82 -7.26 -12.15
C ARG A 19 6.28 -7.22 -11.66
N LEU A 20 7.13 -8.10 -12.19
CA LEU A 20 8.57 -8.10 -11.93
C LEU A 20 9.35 -7.43 -13.08
N ILE A 21 10.40 -6.70 -12.73
CA ILE A 21 11.38 -6.09 -13.63
C ILE A 21 12.76 -6.69 -13.32
N GLN A 22 13.43 -7.16 -14.36
CA GLN A 22 14.75 -7.79 -14.27
C GLN A 22 15.86 -6.72 -14.31
N LEU A 23 16.70 -6.61 -13.27
CA LEU A 23 17.72 -5.56 -13.17
C LEU A 23 18.74 -5.62 -14.33
N GLU A 24 19.14 -6.83 -14.72
CA GLU A 24 20.13 -7.10 -15.76
C GLU A 24 19.63 -6.72 -17.17
N ASP A 25 18.33 -6.54 -17.34
CA ASP A 25 17.73 -6.05 -18.58
C ASP A 25 17.67 -4.49 -18.56
N LEU A 26 17.68 -3.89 -17.36
CA LEU A 26 17.74 -2.44 -17.15
C LEU A 26 19.15 -1.85 -17.23
N VAL A 27 20.18 -2.50 -16.69
CA VAL A 27 21.56 -1.98 -16.63
C VAL A 27 22.61 -3.09 -16.70
N ASP A 28 23.82 -2.73 -17.15
CA ASP A 28 25.02 -3.56 -16.94
C ASP A 28 25.40 -3.60 -15.45
N THR A 29 24.96 -4.66 -14.76
CA THR A 29 25.22 -4.89 -13.33
C THR A 29 26.73 -5.00 -13.02
N ASN A 30 27.59 -5.28 -14.01
CA ASN A 30 29.04 -5.27 -13.81
C ASN A 30 29.57 -3.88 -13.43
N LYS A 31 28.86 -2.79 -13.75
CA LYS A 31 29.20 -1.43 -13.35
C LYS A 31 28.77 -1.06 -11.93
N ILE A 32 27.91 -1.85 -11.29
CA ILE A 32 27.34 -1.53 -9.97
C ILE A 32 28.22 -2.14 -8.87
N GLU A 33 28.60 -1.31 -7.89
CA GLU A 33 29.36 -1.70 -6.69
C GLU A 33 28.43 -2.19 -5.59
N HIS A 34 27.32 -1.48 -5.39
CA HIS A 34 26.36 -1.74 -4.33
C HIS A 34 24.96 -1.24 -4.72
N ILE A 35 23.95 -1.82 -4.08
CA ILE A 35 22.53 -1.50 -4.27
C ILE A 35 21.96 -1.14 -2.90
N ASP A 36 21.51 0.11 -2.74
CA ASP A 36 20.81 0.58 -1.56
C ASP A 36 19.30 0.26 -1.69
N GLY A 37 18.75 -0.50 -0.75
CA GLY A 37 17.30 -0.69 -0.61
C GLY A 37 16.67 -1.73 -1.55
N TRP A 38 15.38 -1.97 -1.31
CA TRP A 38 14.52 -2.92 -2.03
C TRP A 38 13.06 -2.64 -1.62
N PRO A 39 12.04 -2.76 -2.50
CA PRO A 39 12.10 -3.07 -3.94
C PRO A 39 12.59 -1.90 -4.82
N LEU A 40 12.91 -0.75 -4.22
CA LEU A 40 13.47 0.43 -4.89
C LEU A 40 14.99 0.29 -4.90
N TYR A 41 15.64 0.43 -6.07
CA TYR A 41 17.06 0.13 -6.23
C TYR A 41 17.88 1.42 -6.33
N GLY A 42 18.58 1.77 -5.24
CA GLY A 42 19.55 2.84 -5.20
C GLY A 42 20.92 2.37 -5.72
N LEU A 43 21.21 2.62 -6.98
CA LEU A 43 22.41 2.12 -7.66
C LEU A 43 23.65 2.96 -7.34
N ARG A 44 24.74 2.29 -6.89
CA ARG A 44 26.06 2.89 -6.66
C ARG A 44 27.06 2.37 -7.70
N PRO A 45 27.53 3.19 -8.67
CA PRO A 45 28.51 2.76 -9.67
C PRO A 45 29.92 2.55 -9.09
N LYS A 46 30.64 1.52 -9.57
CA LYS A 46 32.06 1.24 -9.24
C LYS A 46 33.00 2.36 -9.69
N ASN A 47 32.68 3.02 -10.80
CA ASN A 47 33.32 4.24 -11.24
C ASN A 47 32.30 5.38 -11.23
N PRO A 48 32.50 6.47 -10.48
CA PRO A 48 31.62 7.64 -10.51
C PRO A 48 31.37 8.21 -11.92
N ASP A 49 32.32 8.07 -12.86
CA ASP A 49 32.14 8.57 -14.24
C ASP A 49 31.04 7.82 -15.01
N ASP A 50 30.72 6.57 -14.66
CA ASP A 50 29.65 5.79 -15.30
C ASP A 50 28.24 6.27 -14.89
N LEU A 51 28.11 7.09 -13.84
CA LEU A 51 26.83 7.51 -13.25
C LEU A 51 25.87 8.13 -14.27
N GLN A 52 26.36 9.08 -15.09
CA GLN A 52 25.53 9.75 -16.08
C GLN A 52 25.09 8.79 -17.19
N GLY A 53 25.99 7.91 -17.66
CA GLY A 53 25.67 6.94 -18.70
C GLY A 53 24.64 5.90 -18.25
N LEU A 54 24.73 5.43 -16.99
CA LEU A 54 23.74 4.54 -16.39
C LEU A 54 22.36 5.21 -16.26
N TYR A 55 22.32 6.48 -15.83
CA TYR A 55 21.09 7.26 -15.77
C TYR A 55 20.48 7.50 -17.16
N ASP A 56 21.29 7.87 -18.16
CA ASP A 56 20.82 8.13 -19.52
C ASP A 56 20.27 6.85 -20.17
N GLU A 57 20.92 5.69 -19.98
CA GLU A 57 20.42 4.38 -20.43
C GLU A 57 19.07 4.04 -19.77
N LEU A 58 18.97 4.19 -18.44
CA LEU A 58 17.74 3.94 -17.69
C LEU A 58 16.59 4.87 -18.09
N LYS A 59 16.86 6.18 -18.28
CA LYS A 59 15.88 7.18 -18.74
C LYS A 59 15.46 6.96 -20.19
N GLU A 60 16.28 6.34 -21.04
CA GLU A 60 15.85 5.92 -22.37
C GLU A 60 14.89 4.72 -22.28
N LYS A 61 15.28 3.68 -21.51
CA LYS A 61 14.45 2.48 -21.30
C LYS A 61 13.12 2.77 -20.60
N SER A 62 13.05 3.77 -19.72
CA SER A 62 11.80 4.13 -19.02
C SER A 62 10.77 4.83 -19.93
N LYS A 63 11.16 5.34 -21.11
CA LYS A 63 10.22 5.95 -22.08
C LYS A 63 9.27 4.91 -22.69
N SER A 64 9.70 3.66 -22.80
CA SER A 64 8.90 2.53 -23.29
C SER A 64 8.36 1.63 -22.19
N ASN A 65 8.73 1.85 -20.92
CA ASN A 65 8.31 1.05 -19.78
C ASN A 65 7.85 1.96 -18.62
N PRO A 66 6.53 2.21 -18.47
CA PRO A 66 5.99 3.12 -17.44
C PRO A 66 6.00 2.52 -16.02
N ASN A 67 6.47 1.27 -15.85
CA ASN A 67 6.38 0.54 -14.59
C ASN A 67 7.49 0.89 -13.60
N TYR A 68 8.41 1.79 -13.97
CA TYR A 68 9.38 2.39 -13.06
C TYR A 68 9.73 3.82 -13.48
N GLU A 69 10.18 4.59 -12.51
CA GLU A 69 10.77 5.91 -12.65
C GLU A 69 12.26 5.84 -12.32
N VAL A 70 13.03 6.83 -12.76
CA VAL A 70 14.49 6.88 -12.63
C VAL A 70 14.86 8.27 -12.15
N TYR A 71 15.70 8.39 -11.13
CA TYR A 71 16.05 9.68 -10.52
C TYR A 71 17.54 9.76 -10.17
N LEU A 72 18.18 10.89 -10.50
CA LEU A 72 19.44 11.31 -9.89
C LEU A 72 19.14 12.10 -8.61
N ARG A 73 19.71 11.63 -7.50
CA ARG A 73 19.52 12.19 -6.14
C ARG A 73 19.69 13.71 -6.08
N ASP A 74 20.69 14.22 -6.80
CA ASP A 74 21.12 15.61 -6.76
C ASP A 74 20.57 16.46 -7.92
N VAL A 75 19.68 15.92 -8.77
CA VAL A 75 19.22 16.58 -10.01
C VAL A 75 17.70 16.62 -10.16
N ASP A 76 17.02 15.46 -10.16
CA ASP A 76 15.59 15.36 -10.47
C ASP A 76 14.75 14.53 -9.49
N MET A 77 15.36 14.05 -8.39
CA MET A 77 14.66 13.45 -7.26
C MET A 77 13.53 14.37 -6.74
N PRO A 78 12.26 13.90 -6.65
CA PRO A 78 11.13 14.76 -6.29
C PRO A 78 11.28 15.42 -4.91
N GLU A 79 11.19 16.76 -4.87
CA GLU A 79 11.37 17.55 -3.65
C GLU A 79 10.47 17.11 -2.49
N ARG A 80 9.23 16.68 -2.81
CA ARG A 80 8.22 16.16 -1.85
C ARG A 80 8.65 14.90 -1.09
N TYR A 81 9.65 14.16 -1.56
CA TYR A 81 10.22 13.03 -0.82
C TYR A 81 11.25 13.47 0.23
N HIS A 82 11.80 14.70 0.11
CA HIS A 82 12.95 15.19 0.88
C HIS A 82 14.18 14.25 0.87
N PHE A 83 14.26 13.36 -0.13
CA PHE A 83 15.16 12.19 -0.18
C PHE A 83 16.41 12.45 -1.03
N SER A 84 17.09 13.57 -0.79
CA SER A 84 18.29 13.97 -1.55
C SER A 84 19.48 14.37 -0.66
N ASN A 85 19.24 15.14 0.40
CA ASN A 85 20.27 15.81 1.20
C ASN A 85 21.01 14.88 2.20
N HIS A 86 21.43 13.68 1.80
CA HIS A 86 22.27 12.82 2.62
C HIS A 86 23.15 11.83 1.83
N HIS A 87 24.43 11.73 2.21
CA HIS A 87 25.43 10.90 1.49
C HIS A 87 25.14 9.39 1.47
N ARG A 88 24.33 8.89 2.43
CA ARG A 88 23.88 7.48 2.48
C ARG A 88 22.75 7.16 1.50
N ILE A 89 22.20 8.14 0.79
CA ILE A 89 21.26 7.91 -0.30
C ILE A 89 22.10 7.69 -1.56
N ALA A 90 21.85 6.61 -2.31
CA ALA A 90 22.55 6.34 -3.58
C ALA A 90 22.40 7.52 -4.56
N PRO A 91 23.38 7.76 -5.45
CA PRO A 91 23.34 8.88 -6.39
C PRO A 91 22.27 8.70 -7.49
N LEU A 92 21.90 7.46 -7.81
CA LEU A 92 20.95 7.07 -8.84
C LEU A 92 19.93 6.10 -8.24
N TRP A 93 18.64 6.28 -8.53
CA TRP A 93 17.56 5.44 -8.05
C TRP A 93 16.68 4.96 -9.19
N VAL A 94 16.29 3.69 -9.14
CA VAL A 94 15.21 3.11 -9.94
C VAL A 94 14.04 2.80 -9.00
N VAL A 95 12.91 3.47 -9.25
CA VAL A 95 11.72 3.46 -8.40
C VAL A 95 10.59 2.73 -9.13
N PRO A 96 10.33 1.45 -8.85
CA PRO A 96 9.18 0.76 -9.43
C PRO A 96 7.87 1.43 -9.00
N GLN A 97 6.87 1.41 -9.88
CA GLN A 97 5.49 1.77 -9.54
C GLN A 97 4.97 0.84 -8.43
N THR A 98 4.02 1.30 -7.62
CA THR A 98 3.52 0.50 -6.48
C THR A 98 3.03 -0.87 -6.93
N GLY A 99 3.44 -1.92 -6.20
CA GLY A 99 3.12 -3.33 -6.48
C GLY A 99 3.86 -3.96 -7.67
N TRP A 100 4.82 -3.24 -8.26
CA TRP A 100 5.91 -3.82 -9.07
C TRP A 100 7.16 -4.03 -8.21
N ALA A 101 8.04 -4.96 -8.60
CA ALA A 101 9.31 -5.16 -7.92
C ALA A 101 10.46 -5.28 -8.94
N ILE A 102 11.65 -4.80 -8.55
CA ILE A 102 12.89 -5.07 -9.26
C ILE A 102 13.54 -6.30 -8.59
N VAL A 103 14.05 -7.22 -9.40
CA VAL A 103 14.77 -8.42 -8.97
C VAL A 103 16.02 -8.62 -9.82
N THR A 104 17.04 -9.23 -9.23
CA THR A 104 18.22 -9.79 -9.91
C THR A 104 17.94 -11.19 -10.45
N LYS A 105 18.80 -11.69 -11.35
CA LYS A 105 18.66 -13.05 -11.93
C LYS A 105 18.99 -14.16 -10.94
N ASP A 106 19.80 -13.89 -9.92
CA ASP A 106 20.09 -14.82 -8.82
C ASP A 106 19.00 -14.83 -7.72
N GLU A 107 18.26 -13.73 -7.52
CA GLU A 107 17.02 -13.75 -6.71
C GLU A 107 15.87 -14.47 -7.44
N PHE A 108 15.59 -14.09 -8.69
CA PHE A 108 14.48 -14.66 -9.48
C PHE A 108 14.62 -14.35 -10.98
N ASP A 109 14.86 -15.35 -11.83
CA ASP A 109 14.75 -15.18 -13.29
C ASP A 109 13.27 -15.03 -13.69
N VAL A 110 12.91 -13.80 -14.06
CA VAL A 110 11.54 -13.39 -14.41
C VAL A 110 11.02 -14.11 -15.65
N LYS A 111 11.90 -14.50 -16.57
CA LYS A 111 11.53 -15.18 -17.82
C LYS A 111 11.24 -16.66 -17.56
N GLU A 112 12.17 -17.37 -16.92
CA GLU A 112 11.99 -18.78 -16.56
C GLU A 112 10.78 -18.95 -15.63
N GLY A 113 10.63 -18.07 -14.64
CA GLY A 113 9.48 -18.09 -13.74
C GLY A 113 8.14 -17.95 -14.49
N LYS A 114 8.07 -17.06 -15.49
CA LYS A 114 6.86 -16.90 -16.33
C LYS A 114 6.62 -18.11 -17.23
N GLU A 115 7.66 -18.68 -17.84
CA GLU A 115 7.56 -19.89 -18.67
C GLU A 115 7.11 -21.12 -17.85
N LYS A 116 7.63 -21.29 -16.63
CA LYS A 116 7.26 -22.37 -15.69
C LYS A 116 5.99 -22.09 -14.87
N LYS A 117 5.44 -20.86 -14.93
CA LYS A 117 4.29 -20.39 -14.13
C LYS A 117 4.51 -20.51 -12.61
N LEU A 118 5.71 -20.14 -12.16
CA LEU A 118 6.04 -20.10 -10.73
C LEU A 118 5.24 -19.01 -10.01
N VAL A 119 5.02 -19.18 -8.71
CA VAL A 119 4.50 -18.13 -7.84
C VAL A 119 5.69 -17.31 -7.34
N TYR A 120 5.68 -15.99 -7.55
CA TYR A 120 6.70 -15.12 -6.97
C TYR A 120 6.46 -14.94 -5.47
N HIS A 121 7.54 -14.94 -4.69
CA HIS A 121 7.55 -14.64 -3.27
C HIS A 121 8.61 -13.55 -2.99
N PRO A 122 8.36 -12.59 -2.07
CA PRO A 122 7.15 -12.46 -1.27
C PRO A 122 5.93 -11.98 -2.07
N ARG A 123 4.75 -12.10 -1.45
CA ARG A 123 3.46 -11.74 -2.06
C ARG A 123 2.93 -10.34 -1.71
N GLY A 124 3.66 -9.60 -0.88
CA GLY A 124 3.38 -8.19 -0.62
C GLY A 124 4.67 -7.44 -0.28
N LEU A 125 4.78 -6.21 -0.73
CA LEU A 125 5.92 -5.30 -0.52
C LEU A 125 5.48 -3.87 -0.19
N HIS A 126 6.44 -3.09 0.28
CA HIS A 126 6.25 -1.72 0.77
C HIS A 126 7.50 -0.87 0.49
N GLY A 127 7.44 0.44 0.81
CA GLY A 127 8.52 1.40 0.57
C GLY A 127 8.38 2.26 -0.70
N TYR A 128 7.34 2.02 -1.50
CA TYR A 128 6.96 2.85 -2.64
C TYR A 128 6.54 4.28 -2.23
N ASP A 129 6.18 5.12 -3.21
CA ASP A 129 5.66 6.47 -3.00
C ASP A 129 4.60 6.53 -1.88
N HIS A 130 4.89 7.33 -0.84
CA HIS A 130 4.08 7.46 0.36
C HIS A 130 2.69 8.07 0.11
N GLU A 131 2.48 8.74 -1.03
CA GLU A 131 1.16 9.26 -1.39
C GLU A 131 0.22 8.18 -1.93
N HIS A 132 0.76 7.06 -2.46
CA HIS A 132 -0.04 5.99 -3.04
C HIS A 132 -0.95 5.35 -1.98
N PRO A 133 -2.26 5.13 -2.24
CA PRO A 133 -3.21 4.65 -1.23
C PRO A 133 -2.78 3.40 -0.47
N LEU A 134 -2.15 2.42 -1.15
CA LEU A 134 -1.64 1.20 -0.54
C LEU A 134 -0.48 1.43 0.45
N MET A 135 0.28 2.52 0.36
CA MET A 135 1.40 2.82 1.26
C MET A 135 1.00 3.57 2.53
N ARG A 136 -0.27 3.97 2.66
CA ARG A 136 -0.75 4.79 3.78
C ARG A 136 -0.85 3.98 5.07
N ALA A 137 -0.22 4.49 6.13
CA ALA A 137 -0.33 3.97 7.48
C ALA A 137 -1.67 4.32 8.14
N ILE A 138 -2.08 3.55 9.16
CA ILE A 138 -3.17 3.92 10.07
C ILE A 138 -2.73 4.98 11.07
N PHE A 139 -3.68 5.78 11.57
CA PHE A 139 -3.53 6.62 12.76
C PHE A 139 -4.83 6.60 13.58
N ILE A 140 -4.74 6.25 14.86
CA ILE A 140 -5.87 6.26 15.80
C ILE A 140 -5.37 6.86 17.12
N ALA A 141 -5.96 7.96 17.58
CA ALA A 141 -5.64 8.60 18.85
C ALA A 141 -6.84 8.62 19.81
N ARG A 142 -6.59 8.49 21.11
CA ARG A 142 -7.61 8.61 22.16
C ARG A 142 -6.99 8.96 23.51
N GLY A 143 -7.50 10.02 24.16
CA GLY A 143 -7.13 10.40 25.52
C GLY A 143 -7.51 11.84 25.85
N PRO A 144 -7.26 12.35 27.07
CA PRO A 144 -7.52 13.74 27.42
C PRO A 144 -6.83 14.77 26.52
N ALA A 145 -5.65 14.46 25.97
CA ALA A 145 -4.95 15.33 25.02
C ALA A 145 -5.61 15.37 23.63
N PHE A 146 -6.54 14.45 23.35
CA PHE A 146 -7.29 14.35 22.10
C PHE A 146 -8.80 14.58 22.36
N PRO A 147 -9.22 15.83 22.64
CA PRO A 147 -10.62 16.14 22.94
C PRO A 147 -11.48 16.15 21.65
N HIS A 148 -12.16 15.05 21.36
CA HIS A 148 -13.04 14.93 20.20
C HIS A 148 -14.32 14.11 20.48
N PRO A 149 -15.42 14.30 19.72
CA PRO A 149 -16.55 13.38 19.69
C PRO A 149 -16.15 11.95 19.33
N ALA A 150 -16.89 10.94 19.82
CA ALA A 150 -16.65 9.55 19.43
C ALA A 150 -16.73 9.37 17.89
N ASN A 151 -15.86 8.51 17.35
CA ASN A 151 -15.71 8.23 15.92
C ASN A 151 -15.36 9.45 15.03
N SER A 152 -14.80 10.52 15.62
CA SER A 152 -14.29 11.67 14.84
C SER A 152 -13.19 11.26 13.86
N GLN A 153 -13.25 11.85 12.66
CA GLN A 153 -12.26 11.73 11.60
C GLN A 153 -11.44 13.03 11.50
N VAL A 154 -10.16 12.91 11.15
CA VAL A 154 -9.26 14.02 10.76
C VAL A 154 -8.84 13.86 9.30
N ASP A 155 -8.35 14.94 8.67
CA ASP A 155 -7.70 14.85 7.36
C ASP A 155 -6.43 13.99 7.40
N VAL A 156 -5.98 13.55 6.22
CA VAL A 156 -4.70 12.84 6.07
C VAL A 156 -3.53 13.80 6.32
N PHE A 157 -2.53 13.34 7.09
CA PHE A 157 -1.29 14.07 7.38
C PHE A 157 -0.09 13.11 7.37
N GLN A 158 1.13 13.65 7.26
CA GLN A 158 2.37 12.85 7.22
C GLN A 158 2.83 12.42 8.63
N ASN A 159 3.48 11.25 8.73
CA ASN A 159 3.92 10.67 10.00
C ASN A 159 4.92 11.53 10.80
N ILE A 160 5.66 12.44 10.14
CA ILE A 160 6.54 13.44 10.77
C ILE A 160 5.82 14.29 11.83
N GLU A 161 4.50 14.45 11.71
CA GLU A 161 3.67 15.26 12.60
C GLU A 161 3.42 14.60 13.96
N VAL A 162 3.59 13.27 14.07
CA VAL A 162 3.30 12.52 15.30
C VAL A 162 4.20 12.93 16.46
N TYR A 163 5.47 13.30 16.20
CA TYR A 163 6.41 13.72 17.23
C TYR A 163 5.92 14.96 18.01
N ASN A 164 5.44 15.98 17.29
CA ASN A 164 4.88 17.18 17.92
C ASN A 164 3.62 16.85 18.75
N MET A 165 2.73 16.00 18.22
CA MET A 165 1.53 15.57 18.93
C MET A 165 1.85 14.81 20.23
N LEU A 166 2.88 13.96 20.20
CA LEU A 166 3.35 13.24 21.40
C LEU A 166 3.89 14.23 22.45
N CYS A 167 4.74 15.18 22.05
CA CYS A 167 5.27 16.21 22.95
C CYS A 167 4.15 17.06 23.59
N ASP A 168 3.21 17.54 22.79
CA ASP A 168 2.04 18.28 23.27
C ASP A 168 1.20 17.44 24.26
N SER A 169 1.03 16.14 23.99
CA SER A 169 0.22 15.25 24.83
C SER A 169 0.77 15.00 26.24
N VAL A 170 2.05 15.30 26.47
CA VAL A 170 2.74 15.23 27.78
C VAL A 170 3.19 16.59 28.32
N GLY A 171 2.92 17.69 27.59
CA GLY A 171 3.30 19.04 28.00
C GLY A 171 4.79 19.37 27.82
N MET A 172 5.47 18.72 26.88
CA MET A 172 6.88 18.99 26.54
C MET A 172 7.00 19.93 25.33
N GLU A 173 8.05 20.74 25.31
CA GLU A 173 8.45 21.49 24.12
C GLU A 173 9.17 20.55 23.13
N PRO A 174 8.74 20.44 21.86
CA PRO A 174 9.39 19.59 20.88
C PRO A 174 10.75 20.16 20.45
N ALA A 175 11.73 19.28 20.25
CA ALA A 175 12.99 19.64 19.62
C ALA A 175 12.78 20.03 18.13
N PRO A 176 13.72 20.77 17.50
CA PRO A 176 13.63 21.11 16.08
C PRO A 176 13.43 19.88 15.19
N ASN A 177 12.34 19.88 14.43
CA ASN A 177 11.91 18.78 13.57
C ASN A 177 11.10 19.32 12.37
N ASN A 178 10.66 18.46 11.46
CA ASN A 178 9.98 18.85 10.23
C ASN A 178 8.45 18.97 10.34
N GLY A 179 7.83 18.51 11.43
CA GLY A 179 6.38 18.61 11.65
C GLY A 179 5.92 20.03 12.01
N THR A 180 4.68 20.34 11.65
CA THR A 180 4.02 21.65 11.81
C THR A 180 2.70 21.59 12.60
N LEU A 181 2.03 20.44 12.65
CA LEU A 181 0.79 20.21 13.38
C LEU A 181 1.03 20.16 14.89
N ARG A 182 0.04 20.64 15.65
CA ARG A 182 0.03 20.74 17.11
C ARG A 182 -1.36 20.37 17.65
N LEU A 183 -1.44 19.99 18.91
CA LEU A 183 -2.71 19.72 19.58
C LEU A 183 -3.44 21.02 19.99
N PRO A 184 -4.78 21.02 20.07
CA PRO A 184 -5.70 19.93 19.74
C PRO A 184 -5.91 19.76 18.22
N LEU A 185 -6.03 18.50 17.79
CA LEU A 185 -6.44 18.18 16.41
C LEU A 185 -7.86 18.70 16.11
N LYS A 186 -8.13 18.98 14.85
CA LYS A 186 -9.42 19.46 14.35
C LYS A 186 -10.14 18.34 13.59
N PRO A 187 -11.23 17.76 14.12
CA PRO A 187 -12.06 16.84 13.36
C PRO A 187 -12.68 17.51 12.14
N VAL A 188 -12.69 16.80 11.00
CA VAL A 188 -13.38 17.20 9.76
C VAL A 188 -14.73 16.53 9.60
N GLY A 189 -15.00 15.48 10.38
CA GLY A 189 -16.27 14.77 10.39
C GLY A 189 -16.28 13.65 11.43
N VAL A 190 -17.16 12.67 11.21
CA VAL A 190 -17.17 11.38 11.90
C VAL A 190 -17.21 10.27 10.85
N HIS A 191 -16.53 9.17 11.11
CA HIS A 191 -16.54 8.01 10.22
C HIS A 191 -17.95 7.41 10.14
N LYS A 192 -18.58 7.47 8.97
CA LYS A 192 -19.80 6.71 8.64
C LYS A 192 -19.41 5.35 8.05
N PRO A 193 -20.27 4.31 8.14
CA PRO A 193 -20.04 3.04 7.44
C PRO A 193 -19.86 3.22 5.93
N GLU A 194 -20.50 4.24 5.37
CA GLU A 194 -20.48 4.61 3.95
C GLU A 194 -19.18 5.36 3.54
N ASP A 195 -18.40 5.84 4.52
CA ASP A 195 -17.08 6.44 4.30
C ASP A 195 -15.93 5.41 4.39
N THR A 196 -16.26 4.12 4.47
CA THR A 196 -15.25 3.04 4.47
C THR A 196 -14.46 3.10 3.16
N PRO A 197 -13.12 3.26 3.19
CA PRO A 197 -12.32 3.24 1.98
C PRO A 197 -12.54 1.94 1.22
N GLN A 198 -12.75 2.03 -0.09
CA GLN A 198 -12.65 0.86 -0.95
C GLN A 198 -11.21 0.33 -0.86
N GLU A 199 -11.04 -0.98 -0.72
CA GLU A 199 -9.72 -1.61 -0.81
C GLU A 199 -9.11 -1.21 -2.17
N PRO A 200 -7.93 -0.57 -2.20
CA PRO A 200 -7.34 -0.14 -3.46
C PRO A 200 -7.04 -1.38 -4.30
N THR A 201 -7.62 -1.45 -5.50
CA THR A 201 -7.41 -2.58 -6.40
C THR A 201 -5.93 -2.74 -6.70
N ASP A 202 -5.44 -3.98 -6.66
CA ASP A 202 -4.09 -4.31 -7.07
C ASP A 202 -3.76 -3.69 -8.44
N PRO A 203 -2.52 -3.20 -8.63
CA PRO A 203 -2.09 -2.63 -9.90
C PRO A 203 -2.24 -3.67 -11.02
N VAL A 204 -2.96 -3.27 -12.06
CA VAL A 204 -3.25 -4.11 -13.22
C VAL A 204 -1.93 -4.55 -13.86
N PRO A 205 -1.76 -5.82 -14.28
CA PRO A 205 -0.63 -6.24 -15.11
C PRO A 205 -0.57 -5.35 -16.36
N SER A 206 0.54 -4.63 -16.53
CA SER A 206 0.61 -3.54 -17.50
C SER A 206 0.50 -4.04 -18.94
N VAL A 207 -0.18 -3.25 -19.76
CA VAL A 207 -0.55 -3.59 -21.14
C VAL A 207 0.69 -3.96 -21.96
N GLU A 208 0.72 -5.19 -22.47
CA GLU A 208 1.63 -5.57 -23.55
C GLU A 208 1.31 -4.70 -24.77
N THR A 209 2.28 -3.89 -25.21
CA THR A 209 2.16 -3.14 -26.46
C THR A 209 2.27 -4.10 -27.63
N GLU A 210 1.13 -4.61 -28.12
CA GLU A 210 1.09 -5.38 -29.36
C GLU A 210 1.78 -4.61 -30.49
N PRO A 211 2.74 -5.22 -31.22
CA PRO A 211 3.37 -4.56 -32.35
C PRO A 211 2.37 -4.40 -33.48
N SER A 212 1.92 -3.16 -33.73
CA SER A 212 0.90 -2.89 -34.76
C SER A 212 1.38 -3.28 -36.15
N GLU A 213 0.81 -4.34 -36.73
CA GLU A 213 1.15 -4.76 -38.10
C GLU A 213 0.89 -3.64 -39.13
N PRO A 214 1.82 -3.39 -40.06
CA PRO A 214 1.65 -2.37 -41.09
C PRO A 214 0.59 -2.80 -42.10
N LYS A 215 -0.63 -2.31 -41.91
CA LYS A 215 -1.80 -2.58 -42.76
C LYS A 215 -1.49 -2.31 -44.25
N PRO A 216 -1.66 -3.29 -45.17
CA PRO A 216 -1.29 -3.14 -46.57
C PRO A 216 -2.13 -2.07 -47.28
N PRO A 217 -1.56 -1.37 -48.28
CA PRO A 217 -2.22 -0.25 -48.94
C PRO A 217 -3.44 -0.70 -49.76
N ALA A 218 -4.56 0.00 -49.59
CA ALA A 218 -5.81 -0.30 -50.28
C ALA A 218 -5.70 -0.06 -51.80
N ARG A 219 -6.18 -1.02 -52.60
CA ARG A 219 -6.22 -0.92 -54.06
C ARG A 219 -7.39 -0.03 -54.50
N PRO A 220 -7.22 0.92 -55.43
CA PRO A 220 -8.31 1.78 -55.88
C PRO A 220 -9.37 0.97 -56.65
N THR A 221 -10.63 1.17 -56.28
CA THR A 221 -11.79 0.57 -56.96
C THR A 221 -12.44 1.65 -57.82
N VAL A 222 -12.83 1.31 -59.06
CA VAL A 222 -13.36 2.28 -60.04
C VAL A 222 -14.87 2.46 -59.85
N GLU A 223 -15.31 3.71 -59.68
CA GLU A 223 -16.74 4.05 -59.62
C GLU A 223 -17.42 4.02 -61.01
N LYS A 224 -18.73 3.77 -61.02
CA LYS A 224 -19.59 3.92 -62.20
C LYS A 224 -20.95 4.52 -61.79
N PRO A 225 -21.46 5.60 -62.43
CA PRO A 225 -22.57 6.38 -61.88
C PRO A 225 -23.96 6.12 -62.50
N SER A 226 -25.01 6.29 -61.69
CA SER A 226 -26.42 6.56 -62.09
C SER A 226 -27.23 6.96 -60.83
N GLN A 227 -27.52 8.23 -60.58
CA GLN A 227 -28.68 9.04 -61.03
C GLN A 227 -29.86 9.10 -60.01
N PRO A 228 -30.69 10.17 -59.96
CA PRO A 228 -31.29 10.64 -58.70
C PRO A 228 -32.81 10.92 -58.66
N GLU A 229 -33.39 10.88 -57.45
CA GLU A 229 -34.68 11.41 -56.93
C GLU A 229 -34.69 11.10 -55.39
N ARG A 230 -35.42 11.72 -54.45
CA ARG A 230 -36.33 12.89 -54.37
C ARG A 230 -36.25 13.44 -52.92
N PRO A 231 -36.37 14.75 -52.61
CA PRO A 231 -36.23 15.24 -51.23
C PRO A 231 -37.48 15.04 -50.34
N THR A 232 -37.24 14.90 -49.04
CA THR A 232 -38.27 14.78 -47.97
C THR A 232 -38.02 15.84 -46.87
N ILE A 233 -39.06 16.16 -46.09
CA ILE A 233 -39.16 17.35 -45.21
C ILE A 233 -38.58 17.06 -43.81
N PRO A 234 -37.91 18.02 -43.13
CA PRO A 234 -37.44 17.87 -41.76
C PRO A 234 -38.55 18.09 -40.70
N GLU A 235 -38.48 17.36 -39.58
CA GLU A 235 -39.33 17.58 -38.40
C GLU A 235 -38.75 18.59 -37.40
N MET A 236 -39.59 19.07 -36.48
CA MET A 236 -39.29 20.16 -35.53
C MET A 236 -38.84 19.67 -34.14
N PRO A 237 -38.04 20.46 -33.40
CA PRO A 237 -37.61 20.13 -32.04
C PRO A 237 -38.68 20.44 -30.97
N THR A 238 -38.71 19.64 -29.90
CA THR A 238 -39.53 19.85 -28.70
C THR A 238 -38.86 20.78 -27.67
N GLN A 239 -39.67 21.43 -26.83
CA GLN A 239 -39.23 22.39 -25.79
C GLN A 239 -39.23 21.78 -24.38
N PRO A 240 -38.46 22.35 -23.41
CA PRO A 240 -38.39 21.87 -22.03
C PRO A 240 -39.49 22.48 -21.12
N GLU A 241 -39.84 21.76 -20.05
CA GLU A 241 -40.77 22.23 -19.00
C GLU A 241 -40.05 22.96 -17.84
N ARG A 242 -40.83 23.70 -17.03
CA ARG A 242 -40.36 24.39 -15.80
C ARG A 242 -41.31 24.12 -14.61
N PRO A 243 -40.84 24.26 -13.35
CA PRO A 243 -41.51 23.68 -12.19
C PRO A 243 -42.59 24.56 -11.56
N THR A 244 -43.41 23.96 -10.70
CA THR A 244 -44.37 24.60 -9.79
C THR A 244 -43.98 24.38 -8.32
N VAL A 245 -44.48 25.25 -7.43
CA VAL A 245 -44.20 25.29 -5.98
C VAL A 245 -45.55 25.44 -5.21
N PRO A 246 -45.63 25.32 -3.87
CA PRO A 246 -46.61 24.40 -3.27
C PRO A 246 -47.77 25.09 -2.53
N MET A 247 -48.71 24.28 -2.04
CA MET A 247 -49.73 24.66 -1.06
C MET A 247 -49.63 23.82 0.23
N ALA A 248 -50.06 24.42 1.33
CA ALA A 248 -50.09 23.87 2.69
C ALA A 248 -51.19 24.60 3.50
N PRO A 249 -51.48 24.21 4.76
CA PRO A 249 -51.64 22.86 5.30
C PRO A 249 -53.03 22.69 5.98
N SER A 250 -53.34 21.51 6.53
CA SER A 250 -54.46 21.34 7.47
C SER A 250 -54.13 20.37 8.62
N LYS A 251 -54.78 20.62 9.76
CA LYS A 251 -54.65 19.98 11.09
C LYS A 251 -55.94 20.28 11.88
N PRO A 252 -56.22 19.64 13.04
CA PRO A 252 -55.86 18.29 13.49
C PRO A 252 -57.09 17.51 14.03
N VAL A 253 -56.97 16.20 14.31
CA VAL A 253 -57.94 15.46 15.16
C VAL A 253 -57.22 14.40 16.03
N GLU A 254 -57.49 14.44 17.34
CA GLU A 254 -57.29 13.38 18.37
C GLU A 254 -58.70 12.94 18.87
N PRO A 255 -58.91 11.84 19.64
CA PRO A 255 -58.01 11.11 20.57
C PRO A 255 -57.88 9.60 20.18
N THR A 256 -57.66 8.54 20.99
CA THR A 256 -57.83 8.26 22.44
C THR A 256 -56.98 7.06 22.92
N MET A 257 -56.80 6.89 24.24
CA MET A 257 -56.02 5.81 24.87
C MET A 257 -56.82 4.54 25.26
N SER A 258 -56.23 3.35 25.05
CA SER A 258 -56.28 2.10 25.89
C SER A 258 -55.86 0.87 25.05
N GLN A 259 -55.26 -0.23 25.58
CA GLN A 259 -54.85 -0.57 26.95
C GLN A 259 -53.66 -1.59 26.98
N LYS A 260 -52.99 -1.65 28.14
CA LYS A 260 -51.92 -2.57 28.63
C LYS A 260 -51.70 -3.94 27.96
N SER A 261 -50.43 -4.37 27.87
CA SER A 261 -50.01 -5.69 28.44
C SER A 261 -48.49 -5.86 28.75
N LYS A 262 -48.24 -6.36 29.97
CA LYS A 262 -47.11 -7.15 30.54
C LYS A 262 -45.65 -7.00 30.05
N LYS A 263 -44.77 -6.63 31.02
CA LYS A 263 -43.37 -7.11 31.20
C LYS A 263 -43.39 -8.53 31.85
N PRO A 264 -42.30 -9.33 31.96
CA PRO A 264 -40.94 -9.01 32.46
C PRO A 264 -39.86 -9.05 31.34
N ALA A 265 -38.53 -9.20 31.49
CA ALA A 265 -37.63 -9.54 32.62
C ALA A 265 -36.21 -8.90 32.48
N LYS A 266 -35.15 -9.62 32.91
CA LYS A 266 -33.69 -9.40 32.74
C LYS A 266 -32.97 -10.77 32.85
N PRO A 267 -31.75 -10.90 32.28
CA PRO A 267 -30.65 -11.61 32.94
C PRO A 267 -29.51 -10.63 33.32
N SER A 268 -28.43 -11.13 33.94
CA SER A 268 -27.35 -10.30 34.49
C SER A 268 -25.99 -10.99 34.54
N LYS A 269 -24.93 -10.24 34.20
CA LYS A 269 -23.50 -10.36 34.60
C LYS A 269 -22.87 -11.76 34.71
N SER A 270 -21.83 -12.00 33.93
CA SER A 270 -20.77 -12.98 34.22
C SER A 270 -19.53 -12.33 34.87
N ALA A 271 -18.70 -13.15 35.51
CA ALA A 271 -17.34 -12.86 35.96
C ALA A 271 -16.57 -14.20 36.04
N ALA A 272 -15.23 -14.13 36.09
CA ALA A 272 -14.29 -15.27 36.19
C ALA A 272 -13.10 -14.85 37.10
N PRO A 273 -12.07 -15.68 37.37
CA PRO A 273 -11.82 -17.09 37.02
C PRO A 273 -11.40 -17.99 38.23
N SER A 274 -11.03 -19.26 37.99
CA SER A 274 -10.14 -20.07 38.86
C SER A 274 -9.61 -21.33 38.13
N SER A 275 -8.75 -22.14 38.77
CA SER A 275 -7.71 -23.00 38.14
C SER A 275 -7.58 -24.45 38.66
N LYS A 276 -6.74 -25.26 37.98
CA LYS A 276 -6.31 -26.68 38.23
C LYS A 276 -7.28 -27.77 37.73
N GLY A 277 -6.86 -28.97 37.30
CA GLY A 277 -5.50 -29.51 37.04
C GLY A 277 -5.24 -30.90 37.68
N SER A 278 -4.98 -31.94 36.87
CA SER A 278 -4.59 -33.32 37.28
C SER A 278 -4.20 -34.21 36.06
N ASP A 279 -3.44 -35.29 36.30
CA ASP A 279 -2.66 -36.06 35.32
C ASP A 279 -3.17 -37.51 35.04
N HIS A 280 -2.71 -38.15 33.95
CA HIS A 280 -2.18 -39.56 33.84
C HIS A 280 -2.26 -40.19 32.42
N ASP A 281 -1.07 -40.42 31.82
CA ASP A 281 -0.43 -41.70 31.38
C ASP A 281 -1.07 -42.72 30.39
N GLU A 282 -0.17 -43.25 29.52
CA GLU A 282 -0.09 -44.59 28.87
C GLU A 282 -1.26 -45.08 27.96
N ASP A 283 -1.08 -45.82 26.85
CA ASP A 283 0.09 -46.34 26.10
C ASP A 283 -0.34 -46.79 24.68
N GLY A 284 0.60 -47.02 23.73
CA GLY A 284 0.32 -47.86 22.54
C GLY A 284 1.09 -47.57 21.23
N ASP A 285 2.07 -48.42 20.90
CA ASP A 285 2.84 -48.40 19.64
C ASP A 285 2.10 -48.94 18.41
N SER A 286 2.52 -48.51 17.21
CA SER A 286 2.58 -49.39 16.02
C SER A 286 3.51 -48.81 14.94
N ASP A 287 4.61 -49.50 14.62
CA ASP A 287 5.58 -49.08 13.61
C ASP A 287 5.08 -49.26 12.17
N SER A 288 5.58 -48.42 11.24
CA SER A 288 5.78 -48.81 9.84
C SER A 288 6.79 -47.89 9.14
N ASP A 289 7.96 -48.41 8.78
CA ASP A 289 9.04 -47.67 8.12
C ASP A 289 8.72 -47.31 6.66
N SER A 290 9.28 -46.19 6.18
CA SER A 290 9.65 -46.00 4.77
C SER A 290 10.69 -44.90 4.61
N ASP A 291 11.93 -45.25 4.26
CA ASP A 291 13.02 -44.30 4.01
C ASP A 291 12.78 -43.45 2.75
N SER A 292 13.23 -42.19 2.77
CA SER A 292 13.74 -41.42 1.62
C SER A 292 14.37 -40.11 2.14
N ASP A 293 15.62 -39.85 1.77
CA ASP A 293 16.33 -38.59 2.09
C ASP A 293 15.89 -37.43 1.18
N ASP A 294 15.99 -36.19 1.66
CA ASP A 294 16.26 -34.98 0.87
C ASP A 294 16.79 -33.87 1.81
N GLU A 295 18.05 -33.44 1.63
CA GLU A 295 18.73 -32.38 2.41
C GLU A 295 18.72 -31.04 1.64
N ASP A 296 17.93 -30.02 2.04
CA ASP A 296 18.13 -28.62 1.54
C ASP A 296 17.43 -27.53 2.41
N ASP A 297 17.54 -27.59 3.74
CA ASP A 297 16.86 -26.65 4.68
C ASP A 297 17.78 -25.52 5.23
N ASP A 298 19.03 -25.46 4.77
CA ASP A 298 20.16 -24.78 5.44
C ASP A 298 20.29 -23.26 5.11
N LYS A 299 19.21 -22.60 4.67
CA LYS A 299 19.24 -21.20 4.15
C LYS A 299 18.20 -20.26 4.77
N ASP A 300 16.97 -20.73 5.03
CA ASP A 300 15.93 -19.88 5.62
C ASP A 300 16.23 -19.52 7.10
N GLU A 301 16.96 -20.38 7.82
CA GLU A 301 17.45 -20.07 9.17
C GLU A 301 18.34 -18.81 9.22
N GLY A 302 19.11 -18.53 8.15
CA GLY A 302 20.10 -17.45 8.16
C GLY A 302 19.48 -16.05 8.28
N PHE A 303 18.37 -15.80 7.57
CA PHE A 303 17.67 -14.51 7.64
C PHE A 303 16.79 -14.40 8.88
N TRP A 304 16.00 -15.44 9.17
CA TRP A 304 15.10 -15.43 10.33
C TRP A 304 15.87 -15.42 11.65
N GLY A 305 16.95 -16.20 11.76
CA GLY A 305 17.85 -16.20 12.92
C GLY A 305 18.57 -14.87 13.15
N TRP A 306 18.94 -14.15 12.09
CA TRP A 306 19.45 -12.77 12.22
C TRP A 306 18.38 -11.82 12.74
N PHE A 307 17.15 -11.94 12.28
CA PHE A 307 16.04 -11.08 12.70
C PHE A 307 15.62 -11.36 14.15
N THR A 308 15.41 -12.62 14.54
CA THR A 308 15.01 -13.00 15.91
C THR A 308 16.06 -12.61 16.94
N HIS A 309 17.32 -12.99 16.75
CA HIS A 309 18.42 -12.62 17.66
C HIS A 309 18.56 -11.09 17.80
N LYS A 310 18.27 -10.32 16.75
CA LYS A 310 18.28 -8.85 16.79
C LYS A 310 17.08 -8.27 17.55
N VAL A 311 15.90 -8.89 17.46
CA VAL A 311 14.71 -8.55 18.26
C VAL A 311 14.92 -8.91 19.74
N GLU A 312 15.39 -10.13 20.03
CA GLU A 312 15.70 -10.59 21.40
C GLU A 312 16.77 -9.72 22.07
N LYS A 313 17.82 -9.36 21.35
CA LYS A 313 18.89 -8.46 21.86
C LYS A 313 18.42 -7.03 22.12
N VAL A 314 17.34 -6.59 21.47
CA VAL A 314 16.64 -5.35 21.81
C VAL A 314 15.69 -5.57 23.00
N TRP A 315 15.01 -6.71 23.07
CA TRP A 315 14.08 -7.07 24.14
C TRP A 315 14.78 -7.22 25.50
N HIS A 316 15.84 -8.01 25.62
CA HIS A 316 16.65 -8.14 26.86
C HIS A 316 17.18 -6.78 27.33
N LYS A 317 17.58 -5.91 26.40
CA LYS A 317 18.06 -4.55 26.69
C LYS A 317 16.93 -3.61 27.18
N ILE A 318 15.67 -4.00 27.03
CA ILE A 318 14.48 -3.27 27.51
C ILE A 318 13.91 -3.91 28.79
N THR A 319 13.97 -5.24 28.94
CA THR A 319 13.45 -5.95 30.12
C THR A 319 14.42 -6.00 31.30
N GLY A 320 15.74 -6.05 31.04
CA GLY A 320 16.77 -5.97 32.08
C GLY A 320 17.02 -7.26 32.87
N ASP A 321 16.69 -8.42 32.30
CA ASP A 321 17.13 -9.71 32.83
C ASP A 321 18.58 -10.01 32.38
N ASP A 322 19.53 -9.61 33.22
CA ASP A 322 20.90 -10.17 33.27
C ASP A 322 20.91 -11.28 34.36
N SER A 323 21.29 -12.50 34.00
CA SER A 323 21.58 -13.60 34.95
C SER A 323 22.75 -14.44 34.43
N ASP A 324 23.76 -14.66 35.28
CA ASP A 324 25.01 -15.38 34.99
C ASP A 324 24.82 -16.85 34.53
#